data_AF-A0A956P754-F1
#
_entry.id   AF-A0A956P754-F1
#
_cell.length_a   1.000
_cell.length_b   1.000
_cell.length_c   1.000
_cell.angle_alpha   90.00
_cell.angle_beta   90.00
_cell.angle_gamma   90.00
#
_symmetry.space_group_name_H-M   'P 1'
#
loop_
_entity.id
_entity.type
_entity.pdbx_description
1 polymer ?
#
loop_
_entity_poly.entity_id
_entity_poly.type
_entity_poly.pdbx_seq_one_letter_code
_entity_poly.pdbx_strand_id
1 'polypeptide(L)'
;MTTRDGRVLAADCRMTIDDYAVFRHPELGIKIARELDHPATELEKIAYTVEQNDHRGTFYFAQLPTDDAANTRGVIGFHGAGGGGSMMSMDAVTNAGFTLANFCDTSGNPSAAKVYRAARIILSQDDLVGYFGSGSGVASQEQYHSAYGLAKAFIEVDMDVPAVVRLGGNSEDRAVEILEDACRDLPATVEGYRKDDTPAFCAERFATLVDARTATSSVRTRHVPSFVNTPDAYSFPITDGRVWIDHAQCTPDAAACAVQHSANLLKLNANGKPECAVGDDEVAGKDSELIACEIECRRAGYPIVFVDLELPSVDA
;
A
#
# COMPACT_ATOMS: atom_id res chain seq x y z
N MET A 1 25.49 -34.06 -25.14
CA MET A 1 26.77 -34.73 -25.38
C MET A 1 26.62 -36.23 -25.16
N THR A 2 27.47 -37.05 -25.78
CA THR A 2 27.45 -38.51 -25.60
C THR A 2 28.78 -38.96 -25.02
N THR A 3 28.73 -39.72 -23.92
CA THR A 3 29.93 -40.23 -23.25
C THR A 3 30.52 -41.42 -24.01
N ARG A 4 31.77 -41.80 -23.70
CA ARG A 4 32.47 -42.91 -24.38
C ARG A 4 31.79 -44.28 -24.20
N ASP A 5 31.01 -44.44 -23.12
CA ASP A 5 30.18 -45.60 -22.81
C ASP A 5 28.74 -45.47 -23.36
N GLY A 6 28.46 -44.46 -24.19
CA GLY A 6 27.21 -44.32 -24.94
C GLY A 6 26.05 -43.64 -24.21
N ARG A 7 26.25 -43.07 -23.01
CA ARG A 7 25.20 -42.33 -22.28
C ARG A 7 25.02 -40.93 -22.88
N VAL A 8 23.78 -40.46 -22.90
CA VAL A 8 23.43 -39.09 -23.29
C VAL A 8 23.41 -38.21 -22.05
N LEU A 9 24.09 -37.07 -22.12
CA LEU A 9 24.13 -36.07 -21.07
C LEU A 9 23.75 -34.70 -21.65
N ALA A 10 22.81 -34.01 -21.01
CA ALA A 10 22.51 -32.62 -21.33
C ALA A 10 23.70 -31.77 -20.87
N ALA A 11 24.37 -31.09 -21.81
CA ALA A 11 25.55 -30.28 -21.50
C ALA A 11 25.16 -28.94 -20.88
N ASP A 12 23.99 -28.44 -21.25
CA ASP A 12 23.36 -27.22 -20.77
C ASP A 12 21.84 -27.41 -20.90
N CYS A 13 21.07 -26.68 -20.09
CA CYS A 13 19.62 -26.70 -20.09
C CYS A 13 19.09 -25.34 -19.64
N ARG A 14 18.42 -24.63 -20.55
CA ARG A 14 17.61 -23.45 -20.23
C ARG A 14 16.14 -23.85 -20.30
N MET A 15 15.44 -23.70 -19.18
CA MET A 15 14.01 -23.94 -19.07
C MET A 15 13.37 -22.71 -18.45
N THR A 16 12.18 -22.37 -18.93
CA THR A 16 11.30 -21.36 -18.34
C THR A 16 9.98 -22.05 -18.04
N ILE A 17 9.45 -21.79 -16.85
CA ILE A 17 8.18 -22.35 -16.38
C ILE A 17 7.18 -21.19 -16.35
N ASP A 18 5.95 -21.44 -16.79
CA ASP A 18 4.84 -20.52 -16.61
C ASP A 18 4.56 -20.39 -15.10
N ASP A 19 4.77 -19.21 -14.56
CA ASP A 19 4.61 -18.89 -13.14
C ASP A 19 3.17 -19.12 -12.67
N TYR A 20 2.18 -18.85 -13.53
CA TYR A 20 0.77 -19.15 -13.26
C TYR A 20 0.46 -20.65 -13.16
N ALA A 21 1.35 -21.54 -13.62
CA ALA A 21 1.17 -22.97 -13.49
C ALA A 21 1.76 -23.54 -12.18
N VAL A 22 2.61 -22.80 -11.48
CA VAL A 22 3.40 -23.32 -10.34
C VAL A 22 2.53 -23.91 -9.23
N PHE A 23 1.38 -23.31 -8.92
CA PHE A 23 0.47 -23.84 -7.89
C PHE A 23 -0.09 -25.22 -8.22
N ARG A 24 -0.08 -25.62 -9.50
CA ARG A 24 -0.50 -26.94 -9.98
C ARG A 24 0.62 -27.98 -9.94
N HIS A 25 1.86 -27.52 -9.73
CA HIS A 25 3.08 -28.32 -9.81
C HIS A 25 3.91 -28.20 -8.51
N PRO A 26 3.35 -28.62 -7.36
CA PRO A 26 4.05 -28.53 -6.07
C PRO A 26 5.39 -29.31 -6.04
N GLU A 27 5.53 -30.33 -6.91
CA GLU A 27 6.76 -31.11 -7.08
C GLU A 27 7.97 -30.29 -7.55
N LEU A 28 7.74 -29.11 -8.14
CA LEU A 28 8.82 -28.24 -8.60
C LEU A 28 9.53 -27.52 -7.44
N GLY A 29 8.92 -27.46 -6.25
CA GLY A 29 9.51 -26.82 -5.07
C GLY A 29 9.70 -25.30 -5.21
N ILE A 30 9.06 -24.67 -6.18
CA ILE A 30 9.14 -23.23 -6.44
C ILE A 30 8.26 -22.50 -5.42
N LYS A 31 8.90 -21.73 -4.53
CA LYS A 31 8.20 -20.96 -3.49
C LYS A 31 7.73 -19.59 -3.96
N ILE A 32 8.49 -18.98 -4.86
CA ILE A 32 8.18 -17.69 -5.47
C ILE A 32 8.14 -17.92 -6.96
N ALA A 33 6.93 -17.86 -7.52
CA ALA A 33 6.70 -17.94 -8.95
C ALA A 33 6.84 -16.54 -9.55
N ARG A 34 8.05 -15.97 -9.50
CA ARG A 34 8.40 -14.71 -10.17
C ARG A 34 9.79 -14.85 -10.77
N GLU A 35 9.95 -14.35 -12.00
CA GLU A 35 11.26 -14.22 -12.62
C GLU A 35 11.93 -12.95 -12.06
N LEU A 36 13.02 -13.15 -11.33
CA LEU A 36 13.87 -12.10 -10.78
C LEU A 36 15.28 -12.33 -11.31
N ASP A 37 16.00 -11.25 -11.58
CA ASP A 37 17.42 -11.29 -11.96
C ASP A 37 18.36 -11.47 -10.75
N HIS A 38 17.82 -11.37 -9.53
CA HIS A 38 18.49 -11.65 -8.25
C HIS A 38 17.70 -12.65 -7.38
N PRO A 39 18.34 -13.27 -6.37
CA PRO A 39 17.61 -13.99 -5.32
C PRO A 39 16.61 -13.06 -4.63
N ALA A 40 15.36 -13.51 -4.48
CA ALA A 40 14.30 -12.72 -3.86
C ALA A 40 14.73 -12.12 -2.52
N THR A 41 14.60 -10.80 -2.44
CA THR A 41 14.82 -10.01 -1.23
C THR A 41 13.73 -10.29 -0.18
N GLU A 42 13.93 -9.84 1.05
CA GLU A 42 12.92 -9.98 2.10
C GLU A 42 11.63 -9.22 1.78
N LEU A 43 11.73 -8.00 1.24
CA LEU A 43 10.55 -7.22 0.83
C LEU A 43 9.77 -7.88 -0.31
N GLU A 44 10.47 -8.48 -1.29
CA GLU A 44 9.81 -9.22 -2.38
C GLU A 44 9.11 -10.49 -1.89
N LYS A 45 9.69 -11.20 -0.91
CA LYS A 45 9.03 -12.35 -0.26
C LYS A 45 7.75 -11.92 0.45
N ILE A 46 7.81 -10.83 1.22
CA ILE A 46 6.66 -10.29 1.95
C ILE A 46 5.57 -9.86 0.96
N ALA A 47 5.94 -9.11 -0.08
CA ALA A 47 4.99 -8.67 -1.09
C ALA A 47 4.33 -9.84 -1.83
N TYR A 48 5.10 -10.89 -2.14
CA TYR A 48 4.56 -12.11 -2.74
C TYR A 48 3.56 -12.81 -1.81
N THR A 49 3.85 -12.90 -0.50
CA THR A 49 2.90 -13.47 0.48
C THR A 49 1.60 -12.66 0.54
N VAL A 50 1.67 -11.33 0.54
CA VAL A 50 0.47 -10.48 0.51
C VAL A 50 -0.37 -10.75 -0.74
N GLU A 51 0.26 -10.83 -1.91
CA GLU A 51 -0.44 -11.11 -3.18
C GLU A 51 -1.09 -12.49 -3.21
N GLN A 52 -0.45 -13.50 -2.60
CA GLN A 52 -1.01 -14.86 -2.55
C GLN A 52 -2.17 -14.98 -1.55
N ASN A 53 -2.21 -14.15 -0.51
CA ASN A 53 -3.23 -14.24 0.54
C ASN A 53 -4.48 -13.38 0.27
N ASP A 54 -4.36 -12.30 -0.51
CA ASP A 54 -5.50 -11.47 -0.91
C ASP A 54 -5.68 -11.56 -2.43
N HIS A 55 -6.80 -12.11 -2.90
CA HIS A 55 -7.09 -12.23 -4.34
C HIS A 55 -7.88 -11.04 -4.91
N ARG A 56 -8.14 -9.99 -4.13
CA ARG A 56 -8.84 -8.78 -4.57
C ARG A 56 -7.85 -7.84 -5.26
N GLY A 57 -7.91 -7.81 -6.59
CA GLY A 57 -6.95 -7.11 -7.43
C GLY A 57 -5.56 -7.76 -7.41
N THR A 58 -4.60 -7.11 -8.07
CA THR A 58 -3.21 -7.52 -8.24
C THR A 58 -2.30 -6.64 -7.41
N PHE A 59 -1.27 -7.24 -6.81
CA PHE A 59 -0.13 -6.58 -6.20
C PHE A 59 1.17 -7.20 -6.71
N TYR A 60 1.89 -6.43 -7.52
CA TYR A 60 3.25 -6.74 -7.93
C TYR A 60 4.24 -5.82 -7.24
N PHE A 61 5.40 -6.36 -6.88
CA PHE A 61 6.51 -5.61 -6.29
C PHE A 61 7.83 -6.27 -6.68
N ALA A 62 8.79 -5.47 -7.12
CA ALA A 62 10.17 -5.86 -7.36
C ALA A 62 11.09 -4.70 -7.00
N GLN A 63 12.20 -4.98 -6.33
CA GLN A 63 13.20 -3.95 -6.06
C GLN A 63 14.04 -3.72 -7.31
N LEU A 64 14.40 -2.46 -7.56
CA LEU A 64 15.20 -2.07 -8.71
C LEU A 64 16.61 -1.67 -8.26
N PRO A 65 17.64 -1.87 -9.10
CA PRO A 65 18.98 -1.37 -8.81
C PRO A 65 19.00 0.15 -8.66
N THR A 66 19.66 0.64 -7.61
CA THR A 66 19.78 2.08 -7.31
C THR A 66 21.21 2.60 -7.41
N ASP A 67 22.11 1.86 -8.07
CA ASP A 67 23.55 2.18 -8.13
C ASP A 67 23.83 3.58 -8.71
N ASP A 68 23.01 4.01 -9.67
CA ASP A 68 23.15 5.31 -10.34
C ASP A 68 22.52 6.48 -9.55
N ALA A 69 21.94 6.24 -8.37
CA ALA A 69 21.23 7.26 -7.59
C ALA A 69 22.09 8.47 -7.20
N ALA A 70 23.42 8.31 -7.10
CA ALA A 70 24.34 9.41 -6.83
C ALA A 70 24.34 10.50 -7.93
N ASN A 71 23.87 10.18 -9.14
CA ASN A 71 23.80 11.08 -10.28
C ASN A 71 22.36 11.58 -10.56
N THR A 72 21.42 11.31 -9.65
CA THR A 72 20.01 11.69 -9.79
C THR A 72 19.58 12.63 -8.67
N ARG A 73 18.32 13.08 -8.70
CA ARG A 73 17.67 13.88 -7.66
C ARG A 73 17.37 13.06 -6.38
N GLY A 74 17.69 11.78 -6.38
CA GLY A 74 17.48 10.87 -5.26
C GLY A 74 16.61 9.67 -5.61
N VAL A 75 16.55 8.75 -4.65
CA VAL A 75 15.78 7.50 -4.76
C VAL A 75 14.34 7.73 -4.33
N ILE A 76 13.37 7.20 -5.06
CA ILE A 76 11.94 7.36 -4.76
C ILE A 76 11.21 6.03 -4.68
N GLY A 77 10.20 5.98 -3.82
CA GLY A 77 9.25 4.87 -3.79
C GLY A 77 8.23 5.05 -4.90
N PHE A 78 8.08 4.06 -5.77
CA PHE A 78 7.13 4.13 -6.90
C PHE A 78 5.93 3.21 -6.67
N HIS A 79 4.72 3.75 -6.87
CA HIS A 79 3.46 3.01 -6.77
C HIS A 79 2.64 3.14 -8.06
N GLY A 80 2.70 2.11 -8.90
CA GLY A 80 1.92 2.00 -10.11
C GLY A 80 0.46 1.59 -9.87
N ALA A 81 -0.45 2.11 -10.69
CA ALA A 81 -1.85 1.65 -10.75
C ALA A 81 -2.24 1.24 -12.20
N GLY A 82 -1.82 0.04 -12.59
CA GLY A 82 -2.03 -0.57 -13.90
C GLY A 82 -0.77 -0.53 -14.78
N GLY A 83 -0.12 -1.69 -14.93
CA GLY A 83 1.21 -1.87 -15.55
C GLY A 83 1.56 -0.95 -16.73
N GLY A 84 0.73 -0.90 -17.79
CA GLY A 84 1.03 -0.06 -18.97
C GLY A 84 1.12 1.44 -18.67
N GLY A 85 0.21 1.96 -17.85
CA GLY A 85 0.21 3.38 -17.44
C GLY A 85 1.26 3.67 -16.36
N SER A 86 1.53 2.70 -15.50
CA SER A 86 2.60 2.75 -14.51
C SER A 86 3.96 2.95 -15.19
N MET A 87 4.28 2.19 -16.25
CA MET A 87 5.56 2.34 -16.98
C MET A 87 5.73 3.73 -17.61
N MET A 88 4.68 4.32 -18.21
CA MET A 88 4.75 5.70 -18.71
C MET A 88 5.01 6.73 -17.60
N SER A 89 4.54 6.44 -16.39
CA SER A 89 4.77 7.29 -15.23
C SER A 89 6.18 7.12 -14.66
N MET A 90 6.75 5.91 -14.75
CA MET A 90 8.17 5.67 -14.46
C MET A 90 9.07 6.46 -15.40
N ASP A 91 8.76 6.46 -16.71
CA ASP A 91 9.51 7.25 -17.69
C ASP A 91 9.44 8.76 -17.36
N ALA A 92 8.26 9.26 -16.98
CA ALA A 92 8.08 10.66 -16.61
C ALA A 92 8.93 11.05 -15.40
N VAL A 93 8.92 10.25 -14.33
CA VAL A 93 9.68 10.56 -13.12
C VAL A 93 11.19 10.32 -13.29
N THR A 94 11.58 9.35 -14.12
CA THR A 94 12.98 9.14 -14.51
C THR A 94 13.50 10.31 -15.35
N ASN A 95 12.71 10.81 -16.30
CA ASN A 95 13.05 11.99 -17.10
C ASN A 95 13.10 13.28 -16.26
N ALA A 96 12.35 13.35 -15.15
CA ALA A 96 12.49 14.40 -14.15
C ALA A 96 13.79 14.27 -13.32
N GLY A 97 14.51 13.16 -13.47
CA GLY A 97 15.83 12.92 -12.90
C GLY A 97 15.81 12.16 -11.59
N PHE A 98 14.83 11.29 -11.31
CA PHE A 98 14.79 10.45 -10.12
C PHE A 98 15.20 8.99 -10.41
N THR A 99 15.69 8.29 -9.39
CA THR A 99 15.93 6.84 -9.42
C THR A 99 14.79 6.14 -8.70
N LEU A 100 14.24 5.07 -9.27
CA LEU A 100 13.19 4.28 -8.63
C LEU A 100 13.80 3.21 -7.73
N ALA A 101 13.38 3.14 -6.46
CA ALA A 101 13.78 2.05 -5.54
C ALA A 101 13.16 0.71 -5.94
N ASN A 102 11.97 0.77 -6.51
CA ASN A 102 11.14 -0.39 -6.78
C ASN A 102 10.25 -0.13 -8.00
N PHE A 103 9.74 -1.23 -8.56
CA PHE A 103 8.48 -1.22 -9.30
C PHE A 103 7.40 -1.81 -8.40
N CYS A 104 6.25 -1.16 -8.33
CA CYS A 104 5.05 -1.69 -7.68
C CYS A 104 3.86 -1.47 -8.60
N ASP A 105 2.94 -2.42 -8.66
CA ASP A 105 1.66 -2.25 -9.33
C ASP A 105 0.53 -2.76 -8.44
N THR A 106 -0.41 -1.88 -8.07
CA THR A 106 -1.69 -2.29 -7.49
C THR A 106 -2.80 -2.01 -8.49
N SER A 107 -3.38 -3.08 -9.05
CA SER A 107 -4.36 -2.96 -10.14
C SER A 107 -5.48 -4.00 -10.02
N GLY A 108 -6.43 -4.02 -10.96
CA GLY A 108 -7.57 -4.96 -10.90
C GLY A 108 -8.57 -4.70 -9.77
N ASN A 109 -8.70 -3.44 -9.32
CA ASN A 109 -9.55 -2.99 -8.23
C ASN A 109 -9.12 -3.58 -6.87
N PRO A 110 -7.89 -3.25 -6.42
CA PRO A 110 -7.32 -3.81 -5.20
C PRO A 110 -8.08 -3.36 -3.95
N SER A 111 -8.05 -4.19 -2.91
CA SER A 111 -8.57 -3.83 -1.59
C SER A 111 -7.77 -2.67 -0.99
N ALA A 112 -8.38 -1.89 -0.09
CA ALA A 112 -7.65 -0.83 0.62
C ALA A 112 -6.53 -1.42 1.49
N ALA A 113 -6.72 -2.61 2.06
CA ALA A 113 -5.70 -3.33 2.81
C ALA A 113 -4.50 -3.72 1.94
N LYS A 114 -4.74 -4.19 0.70
CA LYS A 114 -3.67 -4.52 -0.25
C LYS A 114 -2.86 -3.28 -0.64
N VAL A 115 -3.53 -2.16 -0.93
CA VAL A 115 -2.87 -0.87 -1.21
C VAL A 115 -2.07 -0.37 -0.01
N TYR A 116 -2.64 -0.46 1.20
CA TYR A 116 -1.96 -0.14 2.46
C TYR A 116 -0.66 -0.95 2.62
N ARG A 117 -0.73 -2.28 2.43
CA ARG A 117 0.45 -3.15 2.55
C ARG A 117 1.51 -2.84 1.51
N ALA A 118 1.12 -2.60 0.25
CA ALA A 118 2.03 -2.17 -0.80
C ALA A 118 2.73 -0.86 -0.43
N ALA A 119 1.99 0.14 0.04
CA ALA A 119 2.54 1.42 0.47
C ALA A 119 3.51 1.28 1.65
N ARG A 120 3.18 0.46 2.66
CA ARG A 120 4.08 0.17 3.80
C ARG A 120 5.37 -0.51 3.36
N ILE A 121 5.32 -1.48 2.45
CA ILE A 121 6.49 -2.17 1.88
C ILE A 121 7.36 -1.19 1.07
N ILE A 122 6.76 -0.29 0.30
CA ILE A 122 7.51 0.73 -0.44
C ILE A 122 8.21 1.67 0.55
N LEU A 123 7.49 2.19 1.54
CA LEU A 123 7.97 3.20 2.49
C LEU A 123 9.01 2.68 3.50
N SER A 124 9.12 1.35 3.65
CA SER A 124 10.16 0.71 4.48
C SER A 124 11.51 0.59 3.78
N GLN A 125 11.60 0.96 2.50
CA GLN A 125 12.89 1.09 1.83
C GLN A 125 13.61 2.34 2.32
N ASP A 126 14.93 2.23 2.44
CA ASP A 126 15.78 3.31 2.94
C ASP A 126 15.99 4.43 1.90
N ASP A 127 16.45 5.58 2.37
CA ASP A 127 16.93 6.72 1.56
C ASP A 127 15.92 7.30 0.55
N LEU A 128 14.64 7.01 0.71
CA LEU A 128 13.60 7.59 -0.14
C LEU A 128 13.53 9.11 0.05
N VAL A 129 13.57 9.86 -1.05
CA VAL A 129 13.40 11.31 -1.06
C VAL A 129 11.94 11.73 -1.29
N GLY A 130 11.08 10.78 -1.64
CA GLY A 130 9.65 10.98 -1.86
C GLY A 130 8.93 9.72 -2.32
N TYR A 131 7.61 9.83 -2.39
CA TYR A 131 6.69 8.78 -2.82
C TYR A 131 5.92 9.23 -4.07
N PHE A 132 6.04 8.49 -5.17
CA PHE A 132 5.37 8.83 -6.41
C PHE A 132 4.41 7.72 -6.82
N GLY A 133 3.12 8.04 -6.86
CA GLY A 133 2.07 7.14 -7.29
C GLY A 133 1.43 7.59 -8.60
N SER A 134 1.29 6.71 -9.59
CA SER A 134 0.58 7.05 -10.84
C SER A 134 0.19 5.81 -11.62
N GLY A 135 -0.94 5.89 -12.33
CA GLY A 135 -1.47 4.82 -13.17
C GLY A 135 -1.89 5.29 -14.56
N SER A 136 -2.68 4.46 -15.24
CA SER A 136 -3.18 4.76 -16.59
C SER A 136 -4.17 5.94 -16.63
N GLY A 137 -4.88 6.19 -15.53
CA GLY A 137 -5.94 7.21 -15.45
C GLY A 137 -7.27 6.79 -16.10
N VAL A 138 -7.37 5.56 -16.62
CA VAL A 138 -8.57 5.02 -17.30
C VAL A 138 -9.03 3.70 -16.70
N ALA A 139 -8.47 3.32 -15.55
CA ALA A 139 -8.78 2.05 -14.92
C ALA A 139 -10.21 2.10 -14.33
N SER A 140 -10.98 1.03 -14.56
CA SER A 140 -12.30 0.82 -13.91
C SER A 140 -12.13 0.35 -12.46
N GLN A 141 -11.23 1.02 -11.72
CA GLN A 141 -10.93 0.78 -10.33
C GLN A 141 -11.46 1.94 -9.53
N GLU A 142 -12.10 1.64 -8.41
CA GLU A 142 -12.62 2.64 -7.50
C GLU A 142 -11.45 3.29 -6.74
N GLN A 143 -11.06 4.49 -7.17
CA GLN A 143 -9.84 5.15 -6.70
C GLN A 143 -9.88 5.48 -5.21
N TYR A 144 -11.07 5.58 -4.61
CA TYR A 144 -11.21 5.82 -3.18
C TYR A 144 -10.64 4.65 -2.34
N HIS A 145 -10.66 3.40 -2.82
CA HIS A 145 -10.01 2.29 -2.11
C HIS A 145 -8.51 2.52 -2.00
N SER A 146 -7.89 2.97 -3.09
CA SER A 146 -6.47 3.32 -3.10
C SER A 146 -6.19 4.52 -2.20
N ALA A 147 -7.03 5.56 -2.23
CA ALA A 147 -6.88 6.72 -1.36
C ALA A 147 -6.93 6.34 0.13
N TYR A 148 -7.88 5.49 0.55
CA TYR A 148 -7.97 5.02 1.93
C TYR A 148 -6.74 4.20 2.34
N GLY A 149 -6.29 3.27 1.49
CA GLY A 149 -5.10 2.45 1.76
C GLY A 149 -3.81 3.29 1.87
N LEU A 150 -3.63 4.25 0.95
CA LEU A 150 -2.50 5.18 0.96
C LEU A 150 -2.52 6.10 2.18
N ALA A 151 -3.66 6.75 2.44
CA ALA A 151 -3.82 7.64 3.59
C ALA A 151 -3.51 6.91 4.90
N LYS A 152 -4.04 5.70 5.08
CA LYS A 152 -3.73 4.87 6.26
C LYS A 152 -2.23 4.62 6.38
N ALA A 153 -1.58 4.18 5.30
CA ALA A 153 -0.15 3.87 5.33
C ALA A 153 0.69 5.12 5.65
N PHE A 154 0.38 6.26 5.05
CA PHE A 154 1.12 7.51 5.23
C PHE A 154 0.98 8.06 6.66
N ILE A 155 -0.24 7.99 7.22
CA ILE A 155 -0.51 8.41 8.59
C ILE A 155 0.17 7.49 9.60
N GLU A 156 0.13 6.18 9.36
CA GLU A 156 0.65 5.19 10.29
C GLU A 156 2.18 5.20 10.38
N VAL A 157 2.88 5.79 9.40
CA VAL A 157 4.35 5.95 9.44
C VAL A 157 4.80 7.38 9.67
N ASP A 158 3.87 8.30 9.98
CA ASP A 158 4.12 9.73 10.12
C ASP A 158 4.95 10.29 8.94
N MET A 159 4.44 10.11 7.72
CA MET A 159 5.21 10.30 6.49
C MET A 159 5.92 11.66 6.41
N ASP A 160 7.24 11.59 6.29
CA ASP A 160 8.18 12.72 6.37
C ASP A 160 8.79 13.13 5.02
N VAL A 161 8.36 12.49 3.93
CA VAL A 161 8.78 12.78 2.56
C VAL A 161 7.58 13.10 1.68
N PRO A 162 7.74 14.02 0.70
CA PRO A 162 6.63 14.45 -0.12
C PRO A 162 6.05 13.31 -0.95
N ALA A 163 4.74 13.36 -1.18
CA ALA A 163 4.05 12.40 -2.02
C ALA A 163 3.20 13.09 -3.08
N VAL A 164 3.32 12.60 -4.32
CA VAL A 164 2.42 12.97 -5.42
C VAL A 164 1.76 11.71 -5.93
N VAL A 165 0.42 11.67 -5.90
CA VAL A 165 -0.35 10.49 -6.30
C VAL A 165 -1.40 10.88 -7.33
N ARG A 166 -1.27 10.35 -8.54
CA ARG A 166 -2.27 10.50 -9.61
C ARG A 166 -3.28 9.35 -9.54
N LEU A 167 -4.45 9.63 -8.98
CA LEU A 167 -5.58 8.71 -8.73
C LEU A 167 -6.64 8.80 -9.83
N GLY A 168 -6.23 8.64 -11.09
CA GLY A 168 -7.14 8.78 -12.22
C GLY A 168 -8.03 7.55 -12.44
N GLY A 169 -9.35 7.74 -12.58
CA GLY A 169 -10.32 6.66 -12.79
C GLY A 169 -11.67 6.92 -12.14
N ASN A 170 -12.39 5.85 -11.77
CA ASN A 170 -13.68 5.98 -11.09
C ASN A 170 -13.50 6.68 -9.73
N SER A 171 -14.40 7.61 -9.43
CA SER A 171 -14.43 8.32 -8.14
C SER A 171 -13.13 9.08 -7.81
N GLU A 172 -12.37 9.52 -8.84
CA GLU A 172 -11.09 10.22 -8.67
C GLU A 172 -11.20 11.49 -7.82
N ASP A 173 -12.29 12.27 -7.98
CA ASP A 173 -12.54 13.47 -7.18
C ASP A 173 -12.57 13.17 -5.68
N ARG A 174 -13.30 12.11 -5.32
CA ARG A 174 -13.42 11.66 -3.94
C ARG A 174 -12.11 11.08 -3.42
N ALA A 175 -11.37 10.37 -4.28
CA ALA A 175 -10.09 9.79 -3.92
C ALA A 175 -9.04 10.87 -3.58
N VAL A 176 -8.95 11.93 -4.40
CA VAL A 176 -8.09 13.09 -4.13
C VAL A 176 -8.51 13.79 -2.83
N GLU A 177 -9.81 14.03 -2.64
CA GLU A 177 -10.33 14.65 -1.42
C GLU A 177 -9.95 13.85 -0.15
N ILE A 178 -10.14 12.53 -0.17
CA ILE A 178 -9.77 11.65 0.96
C ILE A 178 -8.28 11.77 1.25
N LEU A 179 -7.44 11.65 0.21
CA LEU A 179 -5.99 11.58 0.38
C LEU A 179 -5.44 12.89 0.97
N GLU A 180 -5.82 14.04 0.40
CA GLU A 180 -5.32 15.34 0.84
C GLU A 180 -5.84 15.72 2.23
N ASP A 181 -7.14 15.50 2.49
CA ASP A 181 -7.74 15.85 3.77
C ASP A 181 -7.25 14.96 4.93
N ALA A 182 -7.10 13.65 4.70
CA ALA A 182 -6.59 12.73 5.71
C ALA A 182 -5.10 12.96 6.02
N CYS A 183 -4.32 13.41 5.02
CA CYS A 183 -2.87 13.60 5.14
C CYS A 183 -2.46 15.05 5.45
N ARG A 184 -3.41 15.99 5.60
CA ARG A 184 -3.12 17.42 5.77
C ARG A 184 -2.22 17.77 6.96
N ASP A 185 -2.24 16.93 8.00
CA ASP A 185 -1.52 17.13 9.25
C ASP A 185 -0.16 16.40 9.29
N LEU A 186 0.24 15.75 8.18
CA LEU A 186 1.53 15.06 8.09
C LEU A 186 2.70 16.05 7.95
N PRO A 187 3.91 15.66 8.39
CA PRO A 187 5.10 16.51 8.26
C PRO A 187 5.43 16.89 6.82
N ALA A 188 5.13 16.02 5.86
CA ALA A 188 5.38 16.24 4.45
C ALA A 188 4.10 16.43 3.63
N THR A 189 4.24 17.18 2.54
CA THR A 189 3.14 17.48 1.63
C THR A 189 2.71 16.24 0.84
N VAL A 190 1.42 15.96 0.84
CA VAL A 190 0.77 14.92 0.03
C VAL A 190 -0.22 15.58 -0.91
N GLU A 191 -0.08 15.33 -2.21
CA GLU A 191 -0.96 15.91 -3.24
C GLU A 191 -1.59 14.83 -4.11
N GLY A 192 -2.90 14.97 -4.35
CA GLY A 192 -3.68 14.08 -5.20
C GLY A 192 -4.00 14.71 -6.55
N TYR A 193 -3.83 13.95 -7.62
CA TYR A 193 -4.09 14.38 -9.00
C TYR A 193 -5.06 13.45 -9.73
N ARG A 194 -5.70 13.96 -10.78
CA ARG A 194 -6.76 13.26 -11.53
C ARG A 194 -6.23 12.73 -12.87
N LYS A 195 -7.10 12.06 -13.63
CA LYS A 195 -6.74 11.54 -14.96
C LYS A 195 -6.29 12.63 -15.96
N ASP A 196 -6.79 13.85 -15.84
CA ASP A 196 -6.49 14.93 -16.80
C ASP A 196 -5.14 15.60 -16.52
N ASP A 197 -4.60 15.41 -15.30
CA ASP A 197 -3.23 15.77 -14.96
C ASP A 197 -2.28 14.75 -15.60
N THR A 198 -1.35 15.21 -16.44
CA THR A 198 -0.46 14.30 -17.16
C THR A 198 0.62 13.72 -16.23
N PRO A 199 1.14 12.50 -16.51
CA PRO A 199 2.27 11.97 -15.75
C PRO A 199 3.48 12.91 -15.69
N ALA A 200 3.75 13.63 -16.79
CA ALA A 200 4.84 14.61 -16.86
C ALA A 200 4.61 15.79 -15.89
N PHE A 201 3.40 16.34 -15.87
CA PHE A 201 3.03 17.40 -14.93
C PHE A 201 3.16 16.92 -13.47
N CYS A 202 2.66 15.73 -13.15
CA CYS A 202 2.81 15.15 -11.81
C CYS A 202 4.29 14.96 -11.42
N ALA A 203 5.13 14.50 -12.35
CA ALA A 203 6.56 14.34 -12.11
C ALA A 203 7.29 15.67 -11.88
N GLU A 204 6.97 16.72 -12.64
CA GLU A 204 7.50 18.08 -12.44
C GLU A 204 7.06 18.67 -11.09
N ARG A 205 5.80 18.46 -10.72
CA ARG A 205 5.30 18.88 -9.41
C ARG A 205 6.00 18.15 -8.29
N PHE A 206 6.14 16.83 -8.41
CA PHE A 206 6.87 16.01 -7.46
C PHE A 206 8.32 16.49 -7.30
N ALA A 207 9.01 16.82 -8.41
CA ALA A 207 10.35 17.40 -8.37
C ALA A 207 10.39 18.70 -7.56
N THR A 208 9.41 19.57 -7.75
CA THR A 208 9.29 20.84 -7.00
C THR A 208 9.16 20.60 -5.49
N LEU A 209 8.35 19.61 -5.08
CA LEU A 209 8.18 19.27 -3.66
C LEU A 209 9.45 18.68 -3.05
N VAL A 210 10.14 17.80 -3.77
CA VAL A 210 11.41 17.23 -3.29
C VAL A 210 12.50 18.30 -3.16
N ASP A 211 12.62 19.20 -4.14
CA ASP A 211 13.61 20.29 -4.12
C ASP A 211 13.34 21.30 -2.98
N ALA A 212 12.08 21.46 -2.57
CA ALA A 212 11.68 22.37 -1.50
C ALA A 212 11.86 21.78 -0.09
N ARG A 213 12.16 20.48 0.05
CA ARG A 213 12.27 19.86 1.38
C ARG A 213 13.50 20.39 2.13
N THR A 214 13.33 20.58 3.42
CA THR A 214 14.41 21.01 4.32
C THR A 214 14.95 19.88 5.18
N ALA A 215 14.21 18.76 5.29
CA ALA A 215 14.55 17.62 6.12
C ALA A 215 15.13 16.46 5.30
N THR A 216 16.12 15.79 5.87
CA THR A 216 16.59 14.49 5.38
C THR A 216 15.61 13.41 5.79
N SER A 217 15.40 12.41 4.92
CA SER A 217 14.56 11.24 5.23
C SER A 217 15.01 10.61 6.54
N SER A 218 14.06 10.30 7.41
CA SER A 218 14.30 9.53 8.62
C SER A 218 13.88 8.07 8.43
N VAL A 219 14.29 7.20 9.36
CA VAL A 219 13.77 5.83 9.44
C VAL A 219 12.31 5.91 9.86
N ARG A 220 11.42 5.38 9.02
CA ARG A 220 9.98 5.42 9.25
C ARG A 220 9.57 4.24 10.12
N THR A 221 9.09 4.52 11.32
CA THR A 221 8.57 3.50 12.24
C THR A 221 7.05 3.50 12.24
N ARG A 222 6.46 2.31 12.36
CA ARG A 222 5.02 2.16 12.54
C ARG A 222 4.56 2.80 13.85
N HIS A 223 3.61 3.73 13.76
CA HIS A 223 2.94 4.31 14.90
C HIS A 223 1.66 3.52 15.24
N VAL A 224 1.65 2.87 16.41
CA VAL A 224 0.46 2.23 16.96
C VAL A 224 -0.17 3.16 18.02
N PRO A 225 -1.47 3.49 17.92
CA PRO A 225 -2.13 4.36 18.90
C PRO A 225 -2.02 3.84 20.33
N SER A 226 -1.86 4.74 21.30
CA SER A 226 -1.62 4.39 22.71
C SER A 226 -2.77 3.65 23.39
N PHE A 227 -3.98 3.67 22.83
CA PHE A 227 -5.14 2.95 23.35
C PHE A 227 -5.14 1.46 22.98
N VAL A 228 -4.33 1.05 22.01
CA VAL A 228 -4.21 -0.36 21.60
C VAL A 228 -3.71 -1.18 22.79
N ASN A 229 -4.32 -2.35 23.03
CA ASN A 229 -4.08 -3.22 24.19
C ASN A 229 -4.39 -2.60 25.58
N THR A 230 -5.12 -1.48 25.66
CA THR A 230 -5.58 -0.95 26.95
C THR A 230 -6.90 -1.61 27.40
N PRO A 231 -7.20 -1.65 28.72
CA PRO A 231 -8.46 -2.24 29.23
C PRO A 231 -9.73 -1.54 28.73
N ASP A 232 -9.62 -0.26 28.37
CA ASP A 232 -10.72 0.57 27.91
C ASP A 232 -10.89 0.54 26.38
N ALA A 233 -10.07 -0.23 25.66
CA ALA A 233 -10.23 -0.43 24.23
C ALA A 233 -11.06 -1.68 23.93
N TYR A 234 -12.04 -1.52 23.05
CA TYR A 234 -12.76 -2.65 22.47
C TYR A 234 -12.02 -3.16 21.24
N SER A 235 -12.01 -4.47 21.01
CA SER A 235 -11.42 -5.02 19.78
C SER A 235 -12.13 -6.28 19.29
N PHE A 236 -11.98 -6.53 17.99
CA PHE A 236 -12.46 -7.75 17.33
C PHE A 236 -11.52 -8.15 16.18
N PRO A 237 -11.36 -9.45 15.90
CA PRO A 237 -10.45 -9.93 14.86
C PRO A 237 -11.00 -9.69 13.45
N ILE A 238 -10.08 -9.56 12.49
CA ILE A 238 -10.31 -9.66 11.04
C ILE A 238 -9.25 -10.61 10.43
N THR A 239 -9.39 -11.03 9.17
CA THR A 239 -8.56 -12.11 8.56
C THR A 239 -7.06 -11.94 8.80
N ASP A 240 -6.52 -10.74 8.57
CA ASP A 240 -5.08 -10.45 8.69
C ASP A 240 -4.78 -9.37 9.75
N GLY A 241 -5.60 -9.29 10.80
CA GLY A 241 -5.42 -8.26 11.81
C GLY A 241 -6.53 -8.13 12.85
N ARG A 242 -6.64 -6.93 13.39
CA ARG A 242 -7.61 -6.61 14.46
C ARG A 242 -8.09 -5.18 14.33
N VAL A 243 -9.36 -4.94 14.62
CA VAL A 243 -9.86 -3.58 14.80
C VAL A 243 -9.85 -3.24 16.27
N TRP A 244 -9.37 -2.04 16.58
CA TRP A 244 -9.39 -1.45 17.91
C TRP A 244 -10.27 -0.21 17.91
N ILE A 245 -11.05 -0.04 18.97
CA ILE A 245 -11.89 1.14 19.19
C ILE A 245 -11.62 1.68 20.60
N ASP A 246 -11.18 2.93 20.69
CA ASP A 246 -10.96 3.63 21.96
C ASP A 246 -12.30 3.97 22.61
N HIS A 247 -12.81 3.13 23.52
CA HIS A 247 -14.05 3.45 24.23
C HIS A 247 -13.86 4.56 25.27
N ALA A 248 -12.64 4.81 25.75
CA ALA A 248 -12.36 5.88 26.72
C ALA A 248 -12.58 7.27 26.09
N GLN A 249 -12.11 7.49 24.86
CA GLN A 249 -12.24 8.76 24.15
C GLN A 249 -13.47 8.85 23.23
N CYS A 250 -14.31 7.81 23.20
CA CYS A 250 -15.50 7.77 22.36
C CYS A 250 -16.63 8.68 22.90
N THR A 251 -16.74 9.90 22.38
CA THR A 251 -17.90 10.79 22.57
C THR A 251 -19.12 10.29 21.78
N PRO A 252 -20.35 10.75 22.08
CA PRO A 252 -21.53 10.37 21.28
C PRO A 252 -21.38 10.68 19.78
N ASP A 253 -20.75 11.81 19.44
CA ASP A 253 -20.52 12.20 18.04
C ASP A 253 -19.47 11.30 17.37
N ALA A 254 -18.40 10.96 18.10
CA ALA A 254 -17.40 10.01 17.62
C ALA A 254 -18.01 8.62 17.40
N ALA A 255 -18.88 8.16 18.32
CA ALA A 255 -19.59 6.90 18.21
C ALA A 255 -20.51 6.86 16.99
N ALA A 256 -21.29 7.93 16.77
CA ALA A 256 -22.17 8.07 15.63
C ALA A 256 -21.38 8.09 14.30
N CYS A 257 -20.25 8.80 14.28
CA CYS A 257 -19.34 8.84 13.13
C CYS A 257 -18.82 7.43 12.78
N ALA A 258 -18.31 6.69 13.76
CA ALA A 258 -17.82 5.32 13.55
C ALA A 258 -18.92 4.40 13.00
N VAL A 259 -20.13 4.45 13.57
CA VAL A 259 -21.25 3.62 13.06
C VAL A 259 -21.62 4.02 11.64
N GLN A 260 -21.74 5.33 11.35
CA GLN A 260 -22.12 5.86 10.03
C GLN A 260 -21.16 5.40 8.93
N HIS A 261 -19.85 5.43 9.20
CA HIS A 261 -18.83 5.09 8.21
C HIS A 261 -18.41 3.61 8.18
N SER A 262 -18.93 2.79 9.10
CA SER A 262 -18.61 1.36 9.18
C SER A 262 -19.31 0.46 8.15
N ALA A 263 -20.13 1.01 7.26
CA ALA A 263 -20.96 0.21 6.33
C ALA A 263 -21.82 -0.87 7.04
N ASN A 264 -22.40 -0.51 8.19
CA ASN A 264 -23.19 -1.39 9.08
C ASN A 264 -22.39 -2.48 9.82
N LEU A 265 -21.05 -2.43 9.81
CA LEU A 265 -20.20 -3.37 10.55
C LEU A 265 -20.12 -3.04 12.04
N LEU A 266 -20.41 -1.79 12.43
CA LEU A 266 -20.46 -1.34 13.82
C LEU A 266 -21.89 -0.94 14.22
N LYS A 267 -22.23 -1.18 15.48
CA LYS A 267 -23.46 -0.72 16.12
C LYS A 267 -23.15 -0.13 17.49
N LEU A 268 -24.09 0.61 18.07
CA LEU A 268 -23.97 1.08 19.44
C LEU A 268 -24.45 0.01 20.42
N ASN A 269 -23.66 -0.24 21.47
CA ASN A 269 -24.03 -1.09 22.58
C ASN A 269 -24.93 -0.35 23.59
N ALA A 270 -25.31 -1.04 24.68
CA ALA A 270 -26.17 -0.47 25.72
C ALA A 270 -25.59 0.79 26.41
N ASN A 271 -24.27 1.00 26.34
CA ASN A 271 -23.56 2.14 26.89
C ASN A 271 -23.29 3.23 25.83
N GLY A 272 -23.84 3.11 24.62
CA GLY A 272 -23.64 4.06 23.53
C GLY A 272 -22.25 4.01 22.90
N LYS A 273 -21.49 2.92 23.09
CA LYS A 273 -20.15 2.74 22.52
C LYS A 273 -20.20 1.82 21.29
N PRO A 274 -19.38 2.06 20.25
CA PRO A 274 -19.34 1.21 19.06
C PRO A 274 -18.83 -0.21 19.38
N GLU A 275 -19.53 -1.22 18.90
CA GLU A 275 -19.13 -2.63 18.93
C GLU A 275 -19.42 -3.31 17.58
N CYS A 276 -18.82 -4.46 17.33
CA CYS A 276 -19.06 -5.22 16.10
C CYS A 276 -20.56 -5.62 16.02
N ALA A 277 -21.19 -5.33 14.88
CA ALA A 277 -22.60 -5.59 14.65
C ALA A 277 -22.86 -6.98 14.06
N VAL A 278 -21.85 -7.57 13.42
CA VAL A 278 -21.93 -8.80 12.64
C VAL A 278 -21.10 -9.92 13.29
N GLY A 279 -21.24 -11.15 12.80
CA GLY A 279 -20.45 -12.29 13.27
C GLY A 279 -19.00 -12.26 12.78
N ASP A 280 -18.12 -13.02 13.43
CA ASP A 280 -16.68 -13.07 13.13
C ASP A 280 -16.40 -13.44 11.66
N ASP A 281 -17.15 -14.41 11.10
CA ASP A 281 -17.00 -14.82 9.69
C ASP A 281 -17.38 -13.71 8.69
N GLU A 282 -18.36 -12.86 9.05
CA GLU A 282 -18.84 -11.79 8.18
C GLU A 282 -17.88 -10.60 8.19
N VAL A 283 -17.29 -10.27 9.33
CA VAL A 283 -16.35 -9.15 9.47
C VAL A 283 -14.93 -9.49 9.00
N ALA A 284 -14.57 -10.77 8.96
CA ALA A 284 -13.20 -11.23 8.65
C ALA A 284 -12.63 -10.58 7.38
N GLY A 285 -13.39 -10.54 6.29
CA GLY A 285 -12.97 -9.99 4.99
C GLY A 285 -13.27 -8.50 4.77
N LYS A 286 -13.62 -7.74 5.82
CA LYS A 286 -14.14 -6.36 5.74
C LYS A 286 -13.11 -5.28 6.07
N ASP A 287 -11.83 -5.61 5.90
CA ASP A 287 -10.71 -4.70 6.11
C ASP A 287 -10.89 -3.35 5.39
N SER A 288 -11.41 -3.35 4.17
CA SER A 288 -11.45 -2.15 3.32
C SER A 288 -12.49 -1.16 3.81
N GLU A 289 -13.68 -1.65 4.20
CA GLU A 289 -14.72 -0.84 4.83
C GLU A 289 -14.28 -0.33 6.21
N LEU A 290 -13.53 -1.13 6.96
CA LEU A 290 -13.02 -0.74 8.28
C LEU A 290 -11.89 0.29 8.19
N ILE A 291 -10.99 0.18 7.20
CA ILE A 291 -9.97 1.20 6.91
C ILE A 291 -10.65 2.51 6.50
N ALA A 292 -11.68 2.44 5.63
CA ALA A 292 -12.44 3.62 5.27
C ALA A 292 -13.08 4.28 6.52
N CYS A 293 -13.65 3.48 7.42
CA CYS A 293 -14.18 3.96 8.70
C CYS A 293 -13.11 4.66 9.56
N GLU A 294 -11.93 4.05 9.70
CA GLU A 294 -10.79 4.65 10.41
C GLU A 294 -10.42 6.03 9.84
N ILE A 295 -10.28 6.13 8.51
CA ILE A 295 -9.88 7.37 7.85
C ILE A 295 -10.98 8.43 7.94
N GLU A 296 -12.25 8.08 7.69
CA GLU A 296 -13.34 9.05 7.81
C GLU A 296 -13.50 9.55 9.26
N CYS A 297 -13.37 8.68 10.26
CA CYS A 297 -13.39 9.09 11.66
C CYS A 297 -12.25 10.07 11.96
N ARG A 298 -11.04 9.81 11.47
CA ARG A 298 -9.90 10.72 11.64
C ARG A 298 -10.13 12.06 10.93
N ARG A 299 -10.64 12.06 9.69
CA ARG A 299 -10.97 13.28 8.95
C ARG A 299 -12.01 14.14 9.67
N ALA A 300 -12.96 13.50 10.35
CA ALA A 300 -13.95 14.15 11.22
C ALA A 300 -13.40 14.61 12.58
N GLY A 301 -12.11 14.36 12.89
CA GLY A 301 -11.48 14.74 14.15
C GLY A 301 -11.67 13.73 15.29
N TYR A 302 -12.10 12.51 14.97
CA TYR A 302 -12.36 11.43 15.92
C TYR A 302 -11.48 10.20 15.66
N PRO A 303 -10.16 10.22 15.94
CA PRO A 303 -9.25 9.09 15.68
C PRO A 303 -9.42 7.94 16.68
N ILE A 304 -10.67 7.44 16.84
CA ILE A 304 -11.04 6.43 17.84
C ILE A 304 -11.06 5.01 17.27
N VAL A 305 -10.97 4.83 15.95
CA VAL A 305 -10.92 3.52 15.27
C VAL A 305 -9.51 3.32 14.72
N PHE A 306 -8.95 2.13 14.91
CA PHE A 306 -7.66 1.74 14.35
C PHE A 306 -7.73 0.31 13.82
N VAL A 307 -7.48 0.12 12.52
CA VAL A 307 -7.36 -1.19 11.90
C VAL A 307 -5.90 -1.61 11.93
N ASP A 308 -5.59 -2.55 12.81
CA ASP A 308 -4.25 -3.06 13.04
C ASP A 308 -3.94 -4.19 12.06
N LEU A 309 -3.16 -3.86 11.02
CA LEU A 309 -2.70 -4.76 9.97
C LEU A 309 -1.18 -4.88 10.00
N GLU A 310 -0.67 -5.73 10.89
CA GLU A 310 0.76 -5.94 11.05
C GLU A 310 1.42 -6.49 9.78
N LEU A 311 2.67 -6.09 9.58
CA LEU A 311 3.64 -6.66 8.64
C LEU A 311 4.91 -6.97 9.45
N PRO A 312 4.98 -8.12 10.17
CA PRO A 312 5.97 -8.34 11.21
C PRO A 312 7.45 -8.11 10.82
N SER A 313 7.81 -8.39 9.57
CA SER A 313 9.18 -8.17 9.07
C SER A 313 9.46 -6.74 8.61
N VAL A 314 8.42 -5.94 8.35
CA VAL A 314 8.51 -4.51 8.04
C VAL A 314 8.40 -3.66 9.32
N ASP A 315 7.67 -4.16 10.32
CA ASP A 315 7.39 -3.49 11.57
C ASP A 315 8.45 -3.71 12.66
N ALA A 316 9.45 -4.56 12.40
CA ALA A 316 10.54 -4.92 13.31
C ALA A 316 11.69 -3.92 13.28
#